data_AF-A0A2K6QQA6-F1
#
_entry.id   AF-A0A2K6QQA6-F1
#
_cell.length_a   1.000
_cell.length_b   1.000
_cell.length_c   1.000
_cell.angle_alpha   90.00
_cell.angle_beta   90.00
_cell.angle_gamma   90.00
#
_symmetry.space_group_name_H-M   'P 1'
#
loop_
_entity.id
_entity.type
_entity.pdbx_description
1 polymer ?
#
loop_
_entity_poly.entity_id
_entity_poly.type
_entity_poly.pdbx_seq_one_letter_code
_entity_poly.pdbx_strand_id
1 'polypeptide(L)'
;MDQEVHKIKQGLGLKFAELMYTGFWHSPGCEPVRHLEGKVQVSILKGQVYILGWESPLSLYNEELMSMNVQGDYEPIDATGFININSLRLKEYHSLQSKVTAK
;
A
#
# COMPACT_ATOMS: atom_id res chain seq x y z
N MET A 1 4.11 3.60 7.37
CA MET A 1 2.86 4.24 6.90
C MET A 1 1.84 3.15 6.68
N ASP A 2 0.61 3.36 7.14
CA ASP A 2 -0.48 2.39 6.96
C ASP A 2 -0.82 2.19 5.47
N GLN A 3 -1.32 1.00 5.13
CA GLN A 3 -1.58 0.60 3.74
C GLN A 3 -2.65 1.46 3.06
N GLU A 4 -3.74 1.81 3.76
CA GLU A 4 -4.82 2.62 3.18
C GLU A 4 -4.39 4.06 2.98
N VAL A 5 -3.69 4.60 3.97
CA VAL A 5 -3.07 5.94 3.91
C VAL A 5 -2.09 6.03 2.73
N HIS A 6 -1.32 4.97 2.47
CA HIS A 6 -0.40 4.92 1.35
C HIS A 6 -1.12 4.99 -0.01
N LYS A 7 -2.24 4.28 -0.18
CA LYS A 7 -3.05 4.33 -1.42
C LYS A 7 -3.57 5.75 -1.70
N ILE A 8 -4.10 6.41 -0.67
CA ILE A 8 -4.58 7.79 -0.78
C ILE A 8 -3.41 8.73 -1.13
N LYS A 9 -2.27 8.57 -0.44
CA LYS A 9 -1.07 9.37 -0.69
C LYS A 9 -0.57 9.25 -2.13
N GLN A 10 -0.57 8.05 -2.74
CA GLN A 10 -0.17 7.88 -4.13
C GLN A 10 -1.04 8.73 -5.08
N GLY A 11 -2.36 8.75 -4.87
CA GLY A 11 -3.27 9.58 -5.65
C GLY A 11 -3.01 11.08 -5.46
N LEU A 12 -2.74 11.52 -4.23
CA LEU A 12 -2.35 12.91 -3.95
C LEU A 12 -1.02 13.29 -4.60
N GLY A 13 -0.05 12.36 -4.65
CA GLY A 13 1.24 12.58 -5.30
C GLY A 13 1.13 12.90 -6.79
N LEU A 14 0.20 12.26 -7.51
CA LEU A 14 -0.05 12.56 -8.93
C LEU A 14 -0.62 13.97 -9.12
N LYS A 15 -1.64 14.34 -8.33
CA LYS A 15 -2.21 15.70 -8.38
C LYS A 15 -1.18 16.76 -7.99
N PHE A 16 -0.31 16.45 -7.03
CA PHE A 16 0.78 17.34 -6.65
C PHE A 16 1.76 17.56 -7.80
N ALA A 17 2.10 16.51 -8.56
CA ALA A 17 2.94 16.63 -9.75
C ALA A 17 2.28 17.49 -10.85
N GLU A 18 0.96 17.37 -11.05
CA GLU A 18 0.20 18.21 -11.98
C GLU A 18 0.21 19.68 -11.58
N LEU A 19 -0.02 19.97 -10.28
CA LEU A 19 0.02 21.33 -9.74
C LEU A 19 1.41 21.97 -9.86
N MET A 20 2.46 21.19 -9.66
CA MET A 20 3.84 21.65 -9.87
C MET A 20 4.11 21.97 -11.35
N TYR A 21 3.68 21.08 -12.26
CA TYR A 21 3.88 21.27 -13.69
C TYR A 21 3.16 22.51 -14.23
N THR A 22 1.98 22.81 -13.69
CA THR A 22 1.16 23.97 -14.05
C THR A 22 1.57 25.27 -13.34
N GLY A 23 2.56 25.23 -12.43
CA GLY A 23 3.13 26.40 -11.77
C GLY A 23 2.49 26.81 -10.44
N PHE A 24 1.58 26.00 -9.88
CA PHE A 24 0.88 26.28 -8.62
C PHE A 24 1.64 25.80 -7.36
N TRP A 25 2.95 26.05 -7.30
CA TRP A 25 3.81 25.64 -6.18
C TRP A 25 3.44 26.31 -4.85
N HIS A 26 3.11 27.62 -4.88
CA HIS A 26 2.74 28.39 -3.68
C HIS A 26 1.23 28.31 -3.34
N SER A 27 0.51 27.36 -3.90
CA SER A 27 -0.90 27.16 -3.56
C SER A 27 -1.04 26.42 -2.22
N PRO A 28 -2.09 26.70 -1.43
CA PRO A 28 -2.32 26.01 -0.15
C PRO A 28 -2.52 24.49 -0.31
N GLY A 29 -2.84 24.02 -1.52
CA GLY A 29 -2.94 22.59 -1.84
C GLY A 29 -1.60 21.85 -1.94
N CYS A 30 -0.49 22.58 -1.94
CA CYS A 30 0.88 22.05 -2.06
C CYS A 30 1.62 21.94 -0.72
N GLU A 31 0.94 22.11 0.42
CA GLU A 31 1.59 21.99 1.73
C GLU A 31 2.06 20.55 2.02
N PRO A 32 3.31 20.36 2.48
CA PRO A 32 3.88 19.03 2.64
C PRO A 32 3.30 18.29 3.85
N VAL A 33 2.87 17.05 3.64
CA VAL A 33 2.50 16.12 4.72
C VAL A 33 3.79 15.57 5.35
N ARG A 34 4.14 16.06 6.55
CA ARG A 34 5.42 15.78 7.23
C ARG A 34 5.30 14.68 8.28
N HIS A 35 5.54 13.39 7.98
CA HIS A 35 5.73 12.34 9.00
C HIS A 35 6.48 11.09 8.49
N LEU A 36 7.58 11.25 7.73
CA LEU A 36 8.36 10.10 7.23
C LEU A 36 9.84 10.26 7.56
N GLU A 37 10.36 9.32 8.34
CA GLU A 37 11.77 9.27 8.77
C GLU A 37 12.30 7.83 8.66
N GLY A 38 13.53 7.67 8.22
CA GLY A 38 14.19 6.37 8.06
C GLY A 38 15.45 6.44 7.20
N LYS A 39 16.19 5.34 7.17
CA LYS A 39 17.39 5.18 6.34
C LYS A 39 17.18 4.02 5.35
N VAL A 40 17.66 4.20 4.13
CA VAL A 40 17.60 3.19 3.07
C VAL A 40 19.00 2.94 2.55
N GLN A 41 19.42 1.68 2.56
CA GLN A 41 20.69 1.25 1.99
C GLN A 41 20.48 0.94 0.51
N VAL A 42 21.32 1.54 -0.33
CA VAL A 42 21.16 1.51 -1.78
C VAL A 42 22.51 1.17 -2.43
N SER A 43 22.49 0.25 -3.39
CA SER A 43 23.62 -0.06 -4.26
C SER A 43 23.40 0.60 -5.62
N ILE A 44 24.42 1.28 -6.15
CA ILE A 44 24.36 1.90 -7.46
C ILE A 44 25.39 1.19 -8.35
N LEU A 45 24.91 0.55 -9.41
CA LEU A 45 25.74 -0.23 -10.31
C LEU A 45 25.31 -0.01 -11.76
N LYS A 46 26.26 0.34 -12.64
CA LYS A 46 26.04 0.51 -14.09
C LYS A 46 24.83 1.40 -14.45
N GLY A 47 24.62 2.47 -13.70
CA GLY A 47 23.49 3.40 -13.90
C GLY A 47 22.15 2.93 -13.36
N GLN A 48 22.09 1.78 -12.69
CA GLN A 48 20.91 1.29 -11.98
C GLN A 48 21.06 1.48 -10.46
N VAL A 49 19.91 1.61 -9.81
CA VAL A 49 19.77 1.81 -8.36
C VAL A 49 19.04 0.61 -7.77
N TYR A 50 19.66 -0.09 -6.83
CA TYR A 50 19.10 -1.26 -6.15
C TYR A 50 18.93 -0.99 -4.66
N ILE A 51 17.76 -1.30 -4.12
CA ILE A 51 17.49 -1.19 -2.69
C ILE A 51 17.96 -2.47 -2.02
N LEU A 52 18.91 -2.36 -1.09
CA LEU A 52 19.45 -3.50 -0.33
C LEU A 52 18.65 -3.75 0.95
N GLY A 53 18.19 -2.68 1.60
CA GLY A 53 17.43 -2.76 2.84
C GLY A 53 17.07 -1.38 3.38
N TRP A 54 16.26 -1.35 4.44
CA TRP A 54 15.85 -0.12 5.11
C TRP A 54 15.69 -0.34 6.60
N GLU A 55 15.86 0.73 7.36
CA GLU A 55 15.61 0.78 8.80
C GLU A 55 14.89 2.09 9.14
N SER A 56 13.94 2.05 10.08
CA SER A 56 13.23 3.24 10.54
C SER A 56 12.84 3.08 12.01
N PRO A 57 13.01 4.12 12.85
CA PRO A 57 12.52 4.10 14.23
C PRO A 57 10.97 4.09 14.30
N LEU A 58 10.28 4.49 13.23
CA LEU A 58 8.82 4.51 13.11
C LEU A 58 8.31 3.40 12.18
N SER A 59 9.02 2.27 12.14
CA SER A 59 8.62 1.12 11.33
C SER A 59 7.31 0.53 11.84
N LEU A 60 6.34 0.34 10.92
CA LEU A 60 5.13 -0.44 11.19
C LEU A 60 5.32 -1.93 10.87
N TYR A 61 6.51 -2.32 10.46
CA TYR A 61 6.85 -3.71 10.18
C TYR A 61 7.09 -4.45 11.50
N ASN A 62 6.38 -5.57 11.70
CA ASN A 62 6.57 -6.45 12.85
C ASN A 62 7.07 -7.82 12.35
N GLU A 63 8.32 -8.14 12.67
CA GLU A 63 8.98 -9.39 12.22
C GLU A 63 8.38 -10.63 12.88
N GLU A 64 7.94 -10.54 14.14
CA GLU A 64 7.38 -11.66 14.89
C GLU A 64 6.03 -12.12 14.31
N LEU A 65 5.19 -11.17 13.90
CA LEU A 65 3.90 -11.46 13.25
C LEU A 65 4.06 -12.04 11.84
N MET A 66 5.16 -11.72 11.14
CA MET A 66 5.40 -12.15 9.77
C MET A 66 6.20 -13.46 9.69
N SER A 67 6.80 -13.89 10.79
CA SER A 67 7.61 -15.11 10.84
C SER A 67 6.75 -16.34 10.59
N MET A 68 7.21 -17.21 9.68
CA MET A 68 6.60 -18.53 9.46
C MET A 68 7.19 -19.60 10.39
N ASN A 69 8.31 -19.31 11.07
CA ASN A 69 9.03 -20.28 11.89
C ASN A 69 8.57 -20.27 13.36
N VAL A 70 8.04 -19.14 13.83
CA VAL A 70 7.55 -18.97 15.19
C VAL A 70 6.05 -18.71 15.09
N GLN A 71 5.27 -19.47 15.84
CA GLN A 71 3.83 -19.24 15.94
C GLN A 71 3.61 -17.98 16.78
N GLY A 72 3.60 -16.83 16.11
CA GLY A 72 3.30 -15.52 16.72
C GLY A 72 1.81 -15.37 17.03
N ASP A 73 1.37 -14.13 17.27
CA ASP A 73 0.00 -13.80 17.68
C ASP A 73 -1.04 -13.86 16.54
N TYR A 74 -0.69 -14.44 15.39
CA TYR A 74 -1.59 -14.55 14.23
C TYR A 74 -2.29 -15.91 14.19
N GLU A 75 -3.62 -15.90 14.20
CA GLU A 75 -4.42 -17.12 14.07
C GLU A 75 -4.80 -17.39 12.60
N PRO A 76 -4.35 -18.50 11.98
CA PRO A 76 -4.63 -18.76 10.57
C PRO A 76 -6.11 -18.98 10.23
N ILE A 77 -6.95 -19.30 11.23
CA ILE A 77 -8.37 -19.58 11.01
C ILE A 77 -9.14 -18.32 10.59
N ASP A 78 -8.74 -17.15 11.08
CA ASP A 78 -9.37 -15.86 10.78
C ASP A 78 -9.20 -15.48 9.31
N ALA A 79 -8.11 -15.92 8.68
CA ALA A 79 -7.87 -15.74 7.26
C ALA A 79 -9.00 -16.32 6.40
N THR A 80 -9.53 -17.47 6.81
CA THR A 80 -10.61 -18.16 6.08
C THR A 80 -11.89 -17.31 6.09
N GLY A 81 -12.25 -16.74 7.24
CA GLY A 81 -13.39 -15.82 7.38
C GLY A 81 -13.21 -14.57 6.52
N PHE A 82 -12.03 -13.95 6.58
CA PHE A 82 -11.70 -12.75 5.80
C PHE A 82 -11.79 -12.97 4.29
N ILE A 83 -11.24 -14.09 3.78
CA ILE A 83 -11.32 -14.45 2.36
C ILE A 83 -12.77 -14.66 1.95
N ASN A 84 -13.55 -15.38 2.75
CA ASN A 84 -14.95 -15.66 2.44
C ASN A 84 -15.77 -14.37 2.31
N ILE A 85 -15.63 -13.45 3.26
CA ILE A 85 -16.36 -12.16 3.26
C ILE A 85 -15.96 -11.32 2.04
N ASN A 86 -14.66 -11.17 1.75
CA ASN A 86 -14.21 -10.38 0.60
C ASN A 86 -14.59 -11.01 -0.74
N SER A 87 -14.62 -12.34 -0.83
CA SER A 87 -15.01 -13.08 -2.04
C SER A 87 -16.50 -12.93 -2.36
N LEU A 88 -17.35 -12.66 -1.37
CA LEU A 88 -18.80 -12.60 -1.53
C LEU A 88 -19.21 -11.59 -2.61
N ARG A 89 -18.63 -10.39 -2.58
CA ARG A 89 -18.90 -9.35 -3.59
C ARG A 89 -18.58 -9.82 -5.02
N LEU A 90 -17.50 -10.57 -5.18
CA LEU A 90 -17.06 -11.08 -6.49
C LEU A 90 -17.98 -12.21 -6.98
N LYS A 91 -18.38 -13.10 -6.07
CA LYS A 91 -19.32 -14.20 -6.37
C LYS A 91 -20.68 -13.66 -6.82
N GLU A 92 -21.23 -12.68 -6.12
CA GLU A 92 -22.51 -12.06 -6.48
C GLU A 92 -22.43 -11.31 -7.81
N TYR A 93 -21.35 -10.55 -8.06
CA TYR A 93 -21.14 -9.88 -9.34
C TYR A 93 -21.14 -10.87 -10.51
N HIS A 94 -20.44 -12.00 -10.38
CA HIS A 94 -20.42 -13.04 -11.40
C HIS A 94 -21.79 -13.69 -11.60
N SER A 95 -22.51 -14.00 -10.51
CA SER A 95 -23.87 -14.55 -10.56
C SER A 95 -24.82 -13.62 -11.32
N LEU A 96 -24.77 -12.32 -11.07
CA LEU A 96 -25.58 -11.34 -11.81
C LEU A 96 -25.22 -11.27 -13.29
N GLN A 97 -23.93 -11.26 -13.64
CA GLN A 97 -23.51 -11.24 -15.04
C GLN A 97 -23.95 -12.49 -15.80
N SER A 98 -23.81 -13.68 -15.21
CA SER A 98 -24.25 -14.93 -15.85
C SER A 98 -25.74 -14.95 -16.18
N LYS A 99 -26.58 -14.32 -15.34
CA LYS A 99 -28.03 -14.20 -15.57
C LYS A 99 -28.36 -13.21 -16.70
N VAL A 100 -27.53 -12.18 -16.89
CA VAL A 100 -27.66 -11.22 -17.99
C VAL A 100 -27.23 -11.85 -19.31
N THR A 101 -26.15 -12.63 -19.32
CA THR A 101 -25.65 -13.30 -20.53
C THR A 101 -26.48 -14.50 -20.97
N ALA A 102 -27.21 -15.15 -20.06
CA ALA A 102 -28.11 -16.26 -20.37
C ALA A 102 -29.48 -15.84 -20.93
N LYS A 103 -29.73 -14.54 -21.08
CA LYS A 103 -30.97 -13.95 -21.61
C LYS A 103 -30.73 -13.41 -23.01
#